data_AF-A0A399EZ81-F1
#
_entry.id   AF-A0A399EZ81-F1
#
_cell.length_a   1.000
_cell.length_b   1.000
_cell.length_c   1.000
_cell.angle_alpha   90.00
_cell.angle_beta   90.00
_cell.angle_gamma   90.00
#
_symmetry.space_group_name_H-M   'P 1'
#
loop_
_entity.id
_entity.type
_entity.pdbx_description
1 polymer ?
#
loop_
_entity_poly.entity_id
_entity_poly.type
_entity_poly.pdbx_seq_one_letter_code
_entity_poly.pdbx_strand_id
1 'polypeptide(L)'
;MVEGDQVRAAVTGAGEHAMRLSKLEQALSGKPLTAENISAACQNLLSPEGLNHDLVASREYRAHLVDVMAKRALLQALGLS
;
A
#
# COMPACT_ATOMS: atom_id res chain seq x y z
N MET A 1 9.52 -3.08 -3.50
CA MET A 1 10.74 -2.89 -4.33
C MET A 1 10.42 -1.85 -5.38
N VAL A 2 11.30 -0.88 -5.56
CA VAL A 2 11.19 0.13 -6.62
C VAL A 2 12.39 -0.05 -7.53
N GLU A 3 12.17 -0.26 -8.81
CA GLU A 3 13.22 -0.45 -9.82
C GLU A 3 12.88 0.40 -11.04
N GLY A 4 13.61 1.49 -11.24
CA GLY A 4 13.26 2.53 -12.22
C GLY A 4 11.85 3.07 -11.98
N ASP A 5 10.99 2.98 -13.01
CA ASP A 5 9.58 3.38 -13.00
C ASP A 5 8.61 2.25 -12.56
N GLN A 6 9.13 1.07 -12.18
CA GLN A 6 8.30 -0.03 -11.68
C GLN A 6 8.28 -0.09 -10.16
N VAL A 7 7.07 -0.12 -9.62
CA VAL A 7 6.80 -0.36 -8.20
C VAL A 7 6.21 -1.74 -8.04
N ARG A 8 6.78 -2.54 -7.13
CA ARG A 8 6.22 -3.81 -6.67
C ARG A 8 5.95 -3.74 -5.18
N ALA A 9 4.70 -3.96 -4.79
CA ALA A 9 4.25 -3.80 -3.42
C ALA A 9 3.36 -4.96 -2.98
N ALA A 10 3.62 -5.45 -1.77
CA ALA A 10 2.82 -6.47 -1.11
C ALA A 10 2.69 -6.10 0.36
N VAL A 11 1.55 -6.44 0.95
CA VAL A 11 1.30 -6.29 2.39
C VAL A 11 1.29 -7.65 3.06
N THR A 12 1.82 -7.69 4.27
CA THR A 12 1.82 -8.86 5.15
C THR A 12 1.12 -8.50 6.45
N GLY A 13 0.47 -9.47 7.11
CA GLY A 13 -0.19 -9.27 8.40
C GLY A 13 -1.56 -8.56 8.37
N ALA A 14 -2.04 -8.15 7.19
CA ALA A 14 -3.38 -7.57 7.02
C ALA A 14 -4.49 -8.65 6.89
N GLY A 15 -4.16 -9.81 6.33
CA GLY A 15 -5.03 -10.99 6.22
C GLY A 15 -4.29 -12.28 6.57
N GLU A 16 -4.89 -13.44 6.30
CA GLU A 16 -4.30 -14.75 6.59
C GLU A 16 -3.00 -15.03 5.81
N HIS A 17 -2.83 -14.37 4.66
CA HIS A 17 -1.68 -14.55 3.77
C HIS A 17 -1.11 -13.21 3.30
N ALA A 18 0.12 -13.25 2.75
CA ALA A 18 0.70 -12.09 2.07
C ALA A 18 -0.14 -11.74 0.83
N MET A 19 -0.55 -10.48 0.72
CA MET A 19 -1.39 -10.00 -0.37
C MET A 19 -0.64 -8.98 -1.21
N ARG A 20 -0.69 -9.14 -2.54
CA ARG A 20 -0.08 -8.19 -3.46
C ARG A 20 -0.98 -6.96 -3.61
N LEU A 21 -0.37 -5.77 -3.58
CA LEU A 21 -1.06 -4.49 -3.74
C LEU A 21 -1.13 -4.10 -5.22
N SER A 22 -1.79 -4.93 -6.03
CA SER A 22 -1.87 -4.76 -7.49
C SER A 22 -2.42 -3.39 -7.92
N LYS A 23 -3.38 -2.84 -7.15
CA LYS A 23 -3.94 -1.50 -7.37
C LYS A 23 -2.87 -0.40 -7.26
N LEU A 24 -1.99 -0.51 -6.27
CA LEU A 24 -0.90 0.45 -6.06
C LEU A 24 0.08 0.41 -7.24
N GLU A 25 0.47 -0.80 -7.65
CA GLU A 25 1.39 -0.99 -8.78
C GLU A 25 0.80 -0.41 -10.08
N GLN A 26 -0.48 -0.65 -10.34
CA GLN A 26 -1.19 -0.08 -11.49
C GLN A 26 -1.32 1.44 -11.41
N ALA A 27 -1.59 2.00 -10.22
CA ALA A 27 -1.76 3.44 -10.04
C ALA A 27 -0.46 4.23 -10.25
N LEU A 28 0.69 3.60 -9.98
CA LEU A 28 2.03 4.16 -10.11
C LEU A 28 2.72 3.79 -11.44
N SER A 29 2.25 2.76 -12.13
CA SER A 29 2.80 2.34 -13.42
C SER A 29 2.74 3.47 -14.45
N GLY A 30 3.91 3.87 -14.95
CA GLY A 30 4.03 4.92 -15.96
C GLY A 30 3.82 6.35 -15.43
N LYS A 31 3.83 6.54 -14.10
CA LYS A 31 3.82 7.86 -13.48
C LYS A 31 5.15 8.11 -12.76
N PRO A 32 5.65 9.35 -12.77
CA PRO A 32 6.83 9.70 -11.98
C PRO A 32 6.54 9.47 -10.50
N LEU A 33 7.48 8.84 -9.80
CA LEU A 33 7.37 8.45 -8.40
C LEU A 33 7.57 9.64 -7.46
N THR A 34 6.71 10.65 -7.58
CA THR A 34 6.68 11.84 -6.71
C THR A 34 5.83 11.58 -5.47
N ALA A 35 6.09 12.34 -4.40
CA ALA A 35 5.33 12.24 -3.14
C ALA A 35 3.81 12.46 -3.35
N GLU A 36 3.42 13.32 -4.29
CA GLU A 36 2.00 13.55 -4.60
C GLU A 36 1.36 12.33 -5.27
N ASN A 37 2.02 11.76 -6.29
CA ASN A 37 1.53 10.58 -7.00
C ASN A 37 1.42 9.37 -6.07
N ILE A 38 2.37 9.21 -5.15
CA ILE A 38 2.34 8.18 -4.12
C ILE A 38 1.17 8.40 -3.17
N SER A 39 0.96 9.64 -2.70
CA SER A 39 -0.15 9.93 -1.79
C SER A 39 -1.52 9.78 -2.45
N ALA A 40 -1.62 10.00 -3.75
CA ALA A 40 -2.84 9.76 -4.53
C ALA A 40 -3.06 8.27 -4.79
N ALA A 41 -1.97 7.51 -5.03
CA ALA A 41 -2.04 6.07 -5.26
C ALA A 41 -2.30 5.26 -3.98
N CYS A 42 -1.82 5.73 -2.82
CA CYS A 42 -1.99 5.05 -1.52
C CYS A 42 -3.34 5.34 -0.87
N GLN A 43 -4.43 5.06 -1.58
CA GLN A 43 -5.80 5.20 -1.07
C GLN A 43 -6.63 3.99 -1.49
N ASN A 44 -7.35 3.38 -0.55
CA ASN A 44 -8.23 2.23 -0.80
C ASN A 44 -7.51 1.08 -1.52
N LEU A 45 -6.27 0.79 -1.08
CA LEU A 45 -5.42 -0.22 -1.71
C LEU A 45 -5.99 -1.63 -1.55
N LEU A 46 -6.67 -1.87 -0.44
CA LEU A 46 -7.35 -3.12 -0.14
C LEU A 46 -8.79 -2.85 0.29
N SER A 47 -9.69 -3.71 -0.18
CA SER A 47 -11.03 -3.78 0.40
C SER A 47 -10.92 -4.36 1.82
N PRO A 48 -11.74 -3.88 2.77
CA PRO A 48 -11.80 -4.46 4.12
C PRO A 48 -12.34 -5.91 4.12
N GLU A 49 -12.98 -6.31 3.03
CA GLU A 49 -13.44 -7.67 2.77
C GLU A 49 -12.25 -8.65 2.77
N GLY A 50 -12.28 -9.64 3.67
CA GLY A 50 -11.22 -10.65 3.78
C GLY A 50 -10.01 -10.24 4.64
N LEU A 51 -10.01 -9.02 5.20
CA LEU A 51 -8.99 -8.66 6.21
C LEU A 51 -9.28 -9.33 7.54
N ASN A 52 -8.23 -9.70 8.27
CA ASN A 52 -8.40 -10.20 9.62
C ASN A 52 -9.07 -9.12 10.47
N HIS A 53 -9.89 -9.52 11.43
CA HIS A 53 -10.49 -8.63 12.41
C HIS A 53 -10.32 -9.29 13.77
N ASP A 54 -9.88 -8.50 14.73
CA ASP A 54 -9.77 -8.95 16.12
C ASP A 54 -10.48 -7.93 17.00
N LEU A 55 -10.69 -8.30 18.27
CA LEU A 55 -11.25 -7.43 19.31
C LEU A 55 -10.63 -6.02 19.38
N VAL A 56 -9.41 -5.84 18.88
CA VAL A 56 -8.63 -4.59 18.95
C VAL A 56 -8.57 -3.82 17.64
N ALA A 57 -8.88 -4.45 16.50
CA ALA A 57 -8.70 -3.82 15.18
C ALA A 57 -9.77 -4.28 14.19
N SER A 58 -10.66 -3.35 13.82
CA SER A 58 -11.64 -3.54 12.76
C SER A 58 -10.98 -3.69 11.39
N ARG A 59 -11.67 -4.31 10.43
CA ARG A 59 -11.16 -4.53 9.07
C ARG A 59 -10.87 -3.21 8.37
N GLU A 60 -11.72 -2.22 8.59
CA GLU A 60 -11.62 -0.86 8.04
C GLU A 60 -10.36 -0.17 8.57
N TYR A 61 -10.05 -0.33 9.85
CA TYR A 61 -8.83 0.22 10.45
C TYR A 61 -7.58 -0.43 9.86
N ARG A 62 -7.59 -1.76 9.67
CA ARG A 62 -6.47 -2.47 9.02
C ARG A 62 -6.29 -2.03 7.57
N ALA A 63 -7.37 -1.91 6.80
CA ALA A 63 -7.32 -1.39 5.43
C ALA A 63 -6.67 0.01 5.39
N HIS A 64 -7.11 0.90 6.28
CA HIS A 64 -6.54 2.25 6.38
C HIS A 64 -5.05 2.22 6.80
N LEU A 65 -4.69 1.33 7.72
CA LEU A 65 -3.30 1.17 8.14
C LEU A 65 -2.40 0.71 6.97
N VAL A 66 -2.92 -0.16 6.09
CA VAL A 66 -2.19 -0.56 4.87
C VAL A 66 -1.91 0.64 3.98
N ASP A 67 -2.90 1.52 3.76
CA ASP A 67 -2.71 2.73 2.95
C ASP A 67 -1.59 3.63 3.52
N VAL A 68 -1.60 3.86 4.84
CA VAL A 68 -0.58 4.67 5.53
C VAL A 68 0.79 4.02 5.45
N MET A 69 0.88 2.71 5.71
CA MET A 69 2.15 1.98 5.68
C MET A 69 2.72 1.89 4.26
N ALA A 70 1.88 1.68 3.24
CA ALA A 70 2.29 1.68 1.85
C ALA A 70 2.90 3.03 1.44
N LYS A 71 2.25 4.13 1.83
CA LYS A 71 2.79 5.49 1.60
C LYS A 71 4.15 5.68 2.26
N ARG A 72 4.28 5.32 3.54
CA ARG A 72 5.56 5.45 4.28
C ARG A 72 6.67 4.61 3.66
N ALA A 73 6.37 3.35 3.31
CA ALA A 73 7.32 2.45 2.69
C ALA A 73 7.79 2.97 1.32
N LEU A 74 6.89 3.54 0.52
CA LEU A 74 7.25 4.15 -0.77
C LEU A 74 8.12 5.39 -0.62
N LEU A 75 7.76 6.31 0.28
CA LEU A 75 8.56 7.50 0.54
C LEU A 75 9.97 7.13 1.01
N GLN A 76 10.08 6.14 1.90
CA GLN A 76 11.37 5.65 2.37
C GLN A 76 12.17 4.95 1.27
N ALA A 77 11.52 4.11 0.44
CA ALA A 77 12.18 3.42 -0.67
C ALA A 77 12.72 4.37 -1.74
N LEU A 78 12.11 5.55 -1.88
CA LEU A 78 12.52 6.60 -2.82
C LEU A 78 13.47 7.63 -2.21
N GLY A 79 13.81 7.50 -0.92
CA GLY A 79 14.64 8.48 -0.22
C GLY A 79 14.00 9.86 -0.09
N LEU A 80 12.67 9.92 -0.11
CA LEU A 80 11.85 11.14 0.06
C LEU A 80 11.45 11.38 1.52
N SER A 81 12.11 10.68 2.47
CA SER A 81 11.86 10.71 3.91
C SER A 81 12.56 11.86 4.62
#